data_AF-A0AAU4AD59-F1
#
_entry.id   AF-A0AAU4AD59-F1
#
_cell.length_a   1.000
_cell.length_b   1.000
_cell.length_c   1.000
_cell.angle_alpha   90.00
_cell.angle_beta   90.00
_cell.angle_gamma   90.00
#
_symmetry.space_group_name_H-M   'P 1'
#
loop_
_entity.id
_entity.type
_entity.pdbx_description
1 polymer ?
#
loop_
_entity_poly.entity_id
_entity_poly.type
_entity_poly.pdbx_seq_one_letter_code
_entity_poly.pdbx_strand_id
1 'polypeptide(L)'
;MPTAEEDRASRRLAWCVAHVLRHAPDHVVTDLIGRLDAPARKYLCRDEWLSASTVTLLLRHGSEEDRGYVARNPHVVGRPLPGLPGQARYAARPGPSPELLREIGPGPFAPDELIALLRRHGRRPRIPITLLRMPHAPLDPGTLLREHARDPLPASVVEALLLTGTLPREVCRALLDEGTQDTAGYRWYRPAVRAVRMGLLTCDELVAHVAPAHRTLLLTDLSGARGLRWSLPERTGMRTAVARALRPLRDDPRFWAELLRHAPAFRGTLPVLVARIVRGTLGEPADGPPVPALAGTVRSLAPKPVEPVAPAGGVDRELALASLAVPMESVEEDIRWVRDCLARGLLTGEDVIRHKAPACWALDEGHWLGDIDHPDRYDRPGAVLAARAEADRLFALAIGSDPDAWWRVASTLPDFAGTLPHLLLRVTEGGSVSGRP
;
A
#
# COMPACT_ATOMS: atom_id res chain seq x y z
N MET A 1 -2.97 -36.57 9.89
CA MET A 1 -1.82 -35.76 9.44
C MET A 1 -1.94 -35.58 7.94
N PRO A 2 -1.72 -34.39 7.38
CA PRO A 2 -1.77 -34.18 5.94
C PRO A 2 -0.68 -34.98 5.23
N THR A 3 -0.97 -35.44 4.01
CA THR A 3 0.01 -36.13 3.15
C THR A 3 1.03 -35.14 2.58
N ALA A 4 2.18 -35.62 2.12
CA ALA A 4 3.22 -34.77 1.50
C ALA A 4 2.74 -34.11 0.19
N GLU A 5 1.66 -34.60 -0.42
CA GLU A 5 1.04 -34.02 -1.61
C GLU A 5 0.07 -32.90 -1.24
N GLU A 6 -0.77 -33.11 -0.22
CA GLU A 6 -1.66 -32.08 0.34
C GLU A 6 -0.89 -30.87 0.86
N ASP A 7 0.26 -31.10 1.50
CA ASP A 7 1.12 -30.04 2.00
C ASP A 7 1.75 -29.20 0.87
N ARG A 8 2.20 -29.86 -0.21
CA ARG A 8 2.70 -29.19 -1.42
C ARG A 8 1.61 -28.37 -2.11
N ALA A 9 0.40 -28.92 -2.22
CA ALA A 9 -0.75 -28.22 -2.79
C ALA A 9 -1.12 -26.98 -1.96
N SER A 10 -1.16 -27.12 -0.63
CA SER A 10 -1.43 -26.01 0.30
C SER A 10 -0.39 -24.90 0.18
N ARG A 11 0.90 -25.26 0.09
CA ARG A 11 2.00 -24.30 -0.10
C ARG A 11 1.89 -23.58 -1.44
N ARG A 12 1.60 -24.30 -2.53
CA ARG A 12 1.45 -23.72 -3.88
C ARG A 12 0.26 -22.78 -3.94
N LEU A 13 -0.89 -23.18 -3.39
CA LEU A 13 -2.07 -22.33 -3.29
C LEU A 13 -1.79 -21.07 -2.49
N ALA A 14 -1.16 -21.18 -1.31
CA ALA A 14 -0.82 -20.04 -0.47
C ALA A 14 0.08 -19.03 -1.20
N TRP A 15 1.07 -19.51 -1.93
CA TRP A 15 1.95 -18.69 -2.77
C TRP A 15 1.17 -17.97 -3.88
N CYS A 16 0.34 -18.68 -4.66
CA CYS A 16 -0.50 -18.06 -5.69
C CYS A 16 -1.49 -17.04 -5.12
N VAL A 17 -2.09 -17.33 -3.96
CA VAL A 17 -2.98 -16.40 -3.26
C VAL A 17 -2.21 -15.17 -2.82
N ALA A 18 -0.98 -15.32 -2.30
CA ALA A 18 -0.14 -14.18 -1.93
C ALA A 18 0.08 -13.23 -3.13
N HIS A 19 0.33 -13.74 -4.34
CA HIS A 19 0.46 -12.92 -5.54
C HIS A 19 -0.78 -12.08 -5.83
N VAL A 20 -1.95 -12.72 -5.78
CA VAL A 20 -3.25 -12.09 -6.03
C VAL A 20 -3.58 -11.04 -4.97
N LEU A 21 -3.34 -11.35 -3.69
CA LEU A 21 -3.64 -10.46 -2.56
C LEU A 21 -2.89 -9.12 -2.62
N ARG A 22 -1.72 -9.08 -3.25
CA ARG A 22 -0.97 -7.83 -3.44
C ARG A 22 -1.70 -6.84 -4.39
N HIS A 23 -2.70 -7.30 -5.14
CA HIS A 23 -3.52 -6.52 -6.09
C HIS A 23 -4.98 -6.36 -5.68
N ALA A 24 -5.43 -7.10 -4.67
CA ALA A 24 -6.82 -7.11 -4.23
C ALA A 24 -7.17 -5.89 -3.35
N PRO A 25 -8.40 -5.34 -3.43
CA PRO A 25 -8.90 -4.39 -2.45
C PRO A 25 -9.11 -5.05 -1.08
N ASP A 26 -9.05 -4.26 -0.01
CA ASP A 26 -9.05 -4.78 1.37
C ASP A 26 -10.21 -5.73 1.71
N HIS A 27 -11.42 -5.48 1.18
CA HIS A 27 -12.57 -6.36 1.44
C HIS A 27 -12.41 -7.72 0.76
N VAL A 28 -11.84 -7.75 -0.46
CA VAL A 28 -11.48 -8.99 -1.16
C VAL A 28 -10.35 -9.70 -0.41
N VAL A 29 -9.33 -8.96 0.06
CA VAL A 29 -8.24 -9.56 0.84
C VAL A 29 -8.78 -10.28 2.08
N THR A 30 -9.67 -9.61 2.81
CA THR A 30 -10.29 -10.17 4.02
C THR A 30 -11.10 -11.43 3.72
N ASP A 31 -11.89 -11.41 2.63
CA ASP A 31 -12.69 -12.54 2.18
C ASP A 31 -11.81 -13.75 1.78
N LEU A 32 -10.79 -13.52 0.94
CA LEU A 32 -9.86 -14.57 0.50
C LEU A 32 -9.09 -15.20 1.66
N ILE A 33 -8.64 -14.40 2.64
CA ILE A 33 -8.00 -14.93 3.87
C ILE A 33 -8.97 -15.84 4.62
N GLY A 34 -10.25 -15.46 4.70
CA GLY A 34 -11.30 -16.24 5.37
C GLY A 34 -11.53 -17.60 4.73
N ARG A 35 -11.42 -17.71 3.40
CA ARG A 35 -11.64 -18.95 2.62
C ARG A 35 -10.50 -19.96 2.72
N LEU A 36 -9.27 -19.53 3.02
CA LEU A 36 -8.13 -20.44 3.10
C LEU A 36 -8.30 -21.41 4.26
N ASP A 37 -8.00 -22.68 4.04
CA ASP A 37 -7.89 -23.63 5.13
C ASP A 37 -6.69 -23.31 6.06
N ALA A 38 -6.66 -23.90 7.24
CA ALA A 38 -5.60 -23.64 8.21
C ALA A 38 -4.18 -23.97 7.66
N PRO A 39 -3.96 -25.09 6.94
CA PRO A 39 -2.67 -25.38 6.31
C PRO A 39 -2.18 -24.32 5.32
N ALA A 40 -3.01 -23.91 4.35
CA ALA A 40 -2.62 -22.90 3.38
C ALA A 40 -2.42 -21.53 4.05
N ARG A 41 -3.25 -21.19 5.05
CA ARG A 41 -3.13 -19.93 5.80
C ARG A 41 -1.82 -19.84 6.59
N LYS A 42 -1.36 -20.95 7.18
CA LYS A 42 -0.02 -21.04 7.80
C LYS A 42 1.09 -20.69 6.81
N TYR A 43 1.01 -21.20 5.57
CA TYR A 43 1.99 -20.88 4.53
C TYR A 43 1.89 -19.44 4.04
N LEU A 44 0.66 -18.92 3.88
CA LEU A 44 0.44 -17.52 3.52
C LEU A 44 1.08 -16.58 4.54
N CYS A 45 0.86 -16.80 5.84
CA CYS A 45 1.44 -16.00 6.92
C CYS A 45 2.98 -16.00 6.93
N ARG A 46 3.62 -16.97 6.26
CA ARG A 46 5.08 -17.10 6.14
C ARG A 46 5.61 -16.58 4.80
N ASP A 47 4.75 -16.13 3.90
CA ASP A 47 5.17 -15.54 2.62
C ASP A 47 6.02 -14.30 2.87
N GLU A 48 7.12 -14.18 2.11
CA GLU A 48 8.10 -13.11 2.24
C GLU A 48 7.55 -11.75 1.77
N TRP A 49 6.55 -11.78 0.89
CA TRP A 49 6.14 -10.65 0.08
C TRP A 49 4.71 -10.20 0.34
N LEU A 50 4.15 -10.53 1.50
CA LEU A 50 2.87 -9.98 1.91
C LEU A 50 2.93 -8.46 1.95
N SER A 51 1.89 -7.83 1.38
CA SER A 51 1.75 -6.38 1.44
C SER A 51 1.52 -5.92 2.89
N ALA A 52 1.88 -4.67 3.20
CA ALA A 52 1.63 -4.11 4.53
C ALA A 52 0.13 -4.16 4.90
N SER A 53 -0.75 -3.90 3.95
CA SER A 53 -2.21 -4.01 4.14
C SER A 53 -2.64 -5.45 4.41
N THR A 54 -2.11 -6.43 3.68
CA THR A 54 -2.43 -7.85 3.90
C THR A 54 -2.01 -8.32 5.29
N VAL A 55 -0.79 -7.96 5.73
CA VAL A 55 -0.33 -8.27 7.10
C VAL A 55 -1.23 -7.59 8.14
N THR A 56 -1.60 -6.32 7.90
CA THR A 56 -2.52 -5.58 8.79
C THR A 56 -3.87 -6.28 8.92
N LEU A 57 -4.45 -6.73 7.81
CA LEU A 57 -5.73 -7.43 7.79
C LEU A 57 -5.64 -8.83 8.43
N LEU A 58 -4.53 -9.55 8.24
CA LEU A 58 -4.26 -10.82 8.93
C LEU A 58 -4.19 -10.64 10.45
N LEU A 59 -3.49 -9.61 10.94
CA LEU A 59 -3.41 -9.35 12.38
C LEU A 59 -4.77 -8.94 12.96
N ARG A 60 -5.57 -8.20 12.19
CA ARG A 60 -6.88 -7.68 12.59
C ARG A 60 -7.97 -8.74 12.58
N HIS A 61 -8.04 -9.56 11.54
CA HIS A 61 -9.14 -10.49 11.27
C HIS A 61 -8.75 -11.97 11.37
N GLY A 62 -7.46 -12.28 11.45
CA GLY A 62 -6.95 -13.64 11.62
C GLY A 62 -7.14 -14.20 13.03
N SER A 63 -6.88 -15.49 13.16
CA SER A 63 -6.86 -16.22 14.43
C SER A 63 -5.62 -15.90 15.26
N GLU A 64 -5.59 -16.32 16.54
CA GLU A 64 -4.37 -16.24 17.36
C GLU A 64 -3.21 -17.03 16.75
N GLU A 65 -3.50 -18.15 16.08
CA GLU A 65 -2.49 -18.95 15.40
C GLU A 65 -1.86 -18.19 14.23
N ASP A 66 -2.68 -17.48 13.44
CA ASP A 66 -2.23 -16.62 12.35
C ASP A 66 -1.30 -15.53 12.85
N ARG A 67 -1.67 -14.87 13.95
CA ARG A 67 -0.80 -13.87 14.61
C ARG A 67 0.52 -14.50 15.06
N GLY A 68 0.47 -15.70 15.61
CA GLY A 68 1.65 -16.48 15.97
C GLY A 68 2.56 -16.81 14.79
N TYR A 69 2.00 -17.12 13.61
CA TYR A 69 2.77 -17.34 12.39
C TYR A 69 3.39 -16.06 11.84
N VAL A 70 2.60 -14.99 11.76
CA VAL A 70 3.07 -13.67 11.31
C VAL A 70 4.19 -13.14 12.23
N ALA A 71 4.08 -13.35 13.55
CA ALA A 71 5.11 -12.98 14.52
C ALA A 71 6.47 -13.64 14.26
N ARG A 72 6.46 -14.87 13.71
CA ARG A 72 7.66 -15.66 13.42
C ARG A 72 8.18 -15.45 12.00
N ASN A 73 7.48 -14.69 11.16
CA ASN A 73 7.90 -14.43 9.79
C ASN A 73 9.05 -13.40 9.78
N PRO A 74 10.28 -13.77 9.37
CA PRO A 74 11.44 -12.88 9.42
C PRO A 74 11.30 -11.62 8.55
N HIS A 75 10.43 -11.65 7.54
CA HIS A 75 10.17 -10.53 6.64
C HIS A 75 9.13 -9.54 7.21
N VAL A 76 8.40 -9.95 8.25
CA VAL A 76 7.51 -9.10 9.04
C VAL A 76 8.18 -8.64 10.34
N VAL A 77 9.12 -9.43 10.87
CA VAL A 77 9.90 -9.13 12.08
C VAL A 77 10.63 -7.78 11.94
N GLY A 78 10.41 -6.89 12.92
CA GLY A 78 10.97 -5.53 12.93
C GLY A 78 9.96 -4.44 12.59
N ARG A 79 8.77 -4.80 12.09
CA ARG A 79 7.63 -3.87 12.05
C ARG A 79 6.97 -3.82 13.43
N PRO A 80 6.83 -2.65 14.07
CA PRO A 80 6.13 -2.49 15.34
C PRO A 80 4.60 -2.64 15.18
N LEU A 81 4.15 -3.81 14.73
CA LEU A 81 2.74 -4.08 14.49
C LEU A 81 2.04 -4.47 15.82
N PRO A 82 0.81 -4.02 16.06
CA PRO A 82 -0.04 -4.44 17.16
C PRO A 82 -0.13 -5.97 17.21
N GLY A 83 0.03 -6.53 18.41
CA GLY A 83 -0.01 -7.98 18.62
C GLY A 83 1.28 -8.73 18.28
N LEU A 84 2.34 -8.07 17.77
CA LEU A 84 3.65 -8.68 17.56
C LEU A 84 4.68 -8.27 18.62
N PRO A 85 5.64 -9.14 18.97
CA PRO A 85 6.75 -8.81 19.87
C PRO A 85 7.67 -7.77 19.20
N GLY A 86 7.38 -6.49 19.39
CA GLY A 86 8.10 -5.41 18.71
C GLY A 86 7.83 -4.00 19.23
N GLN A 87 6.70 -3.74 19.91
CA GLN A 87 6.45 -2.44 20.55
C GLN A 87 7.52 -2.11 21.63
N ALA A 88 8.09 -3.13 22.28
CA ALA A 88 9.11 -2.98 23.32
C ALA A 88 10.41 -2.30 22.85
N ARG A 89 10.80 -2.42 21.56
CA ARG A 89 11.99 -1.71 21.02
C ARG A 89 11.82 -0.18 21.05
N TYR A 90 10.58 0.32 21.04
CA TYR A 90 10.30 1.75 21.22
C TYR A 90 10.16 2.14 22.70
N ALA A 91 9.93 1.17 23.60
CA ALA A 91 9.88 1.37 25.05
C ALA A 91 11.28 1.50 25.67
N ALA A 92 12.32 0.88 25.09
CA ALA A 92 13.71 0.93 25.56
C ALA A 92 14.43 2.25 25.20
N ARG A 93 13.80 3.40 25.46
CA ARG A 93 14.42 4.72 25.26
C ARG A 93 14.81 5.36 26.61
N PRO A 94 15.88 6.18 26.63
CA PRO A 94 16.24 6.97 27.80
C PRO A 94 15.06 7.79 28.31
N GLY A 95 15.00 7.99 29.63
CA GLY A 95 14.03 8.88 30.27
C GLY A 95 14.16 10.34 29.84
N PRO A 96 13.24 11.22 30.28
CA PRO A 96 13.32 12.65 29.98
C PRO A 96 14.65 13.26 30.44
N SER A 97 15.22 14.16 29.62
CA SER A 97 16.44 14.89 29.99
C SER A 97 16.19 15.82 31.18
N PRO A 98 17.18 16.06 32.06
CA PRO A 98 17.04 16.99 33.20
C PRO A 98 16.58 18.39 32.78
N GLU A 99 17.01 18.88 31.62
CA GLU A 99 16.59 20.17 31.04
C GLU A 99 15.09 20.21 30.77
N LEU A 100 14.56 19.11 30.24
CA LEU A 100 13.14 18.99 29.92
C LEU A 100 12.33 18.93 31.21
N LEU A 101 12.76 18.13 32.19
CA LEU A 101 12.11 18.03 33.51
C LEU A 101 12.08 19.37 34.25
N ARG A 102 13.14 20.18 34.14
CA ARG A 102 13.15 21.54 34.71
C ARG A 102 12.15 22.47 34.02
N GLU A 103 11.91 22.28 32.72
CA GLU A 103 11.00 23.11 31.93
C GLU A 103 9.51 22.76 32.17
N ILE A 104 9.20 21.47 32.29
CA ILE A 104 7.81 20.97 32.29
C ILE A 104 7.37 20.36 33.63
N GLY A 105 8.29 20.12 34.56
CA GLY A 105 8.03 19.38 35.80
C GLY A 105 8.01 17.85 35.63
N PRO A 106 7.89 17.08 36.72
CA PRO A 106 7.91 15.62 36.69
C PRO A 106 6.54 14.96 36.44
N GLY A 107 5.44 15.73 36.47
CA GLY A 107 4.06 15.22 36.42
C GLY A 107 3.50 14.80 37.80
N PRO A 108 2.28 14.22 37.87
CA PRO A 108 1.45 13.83 36.73
C PRO A 108 0.74 14.99 36.05
N PHE A 109 0.65 14.96 34.72
CA PHE A 109 -0.03 16.00 33.95
C PHE A 109 -1.54 15.74 33.83
N ALA A 110 -2.34 16.80 33.94
CA ALA A 110 -3.75 16.77 33.56
C ALA A 110 -3.89 16.67 32.02
N PRO A 111 -5.01 16.19 31.46
CA PRO A 111 -5.18 16.04 30.01
C PRO A 111 -4.93 17.33 29.22
N ASP A 112 -5.49 18.45 29.67
CA ASP A 112 -5.35 19.75 29.00
C ASP A 112 -3.90 20.27 29.07
N GLU A 113 -3.23 20.04 30.20
CA GLU A 113 -1.82 20.38 30.40
C GLU A 113 -0.92 19.56 29.46
N LEU A 114 -1.16 18.25 29.35
CA LEU A 114 -0.45 17.38 28.42
C LEU A 114 -0.65 17.83 26.98
N ILE A 115 -1.89 18.13 26.56
CA ILE A 115 -2.19 18.62 25.21
C ILE A 115 -1.46 19.95 24.93
N ALA A 116 -1.45 20.88 25.88
CA ALA A 116 -0.72 22.14 25.76
C ALA A 116 0.79 21.92 25.62
N LEU A 117 1.38 21.03 26.42
CA LEU A 117 2.79 20.65 26.32
C LEU A 117 3.12 19.99 24.98
N LEU A 118 2.25 19.11 24.49
CA LEU A 118 2.39 18.46 23.19
C LEU A 118 2.36 19.49 22.05
N ARG A 119 1.44 20.47 22.09
CA ARG A 119 1.41 21.56 21.10
C ARG A 119 2.70 22.40 21.15
N ARG A 120 3.10 22.83 22.35
CA ARG A 120 4.30 23.66 22.57
C ARG A 120 5.58 22.97 22.08
N HIS A 121 5.74 21.68 22.35
CA HIS A 121 6.95 20.93 22.03
C HIS A 121 6.85 20.09 20.74
N GLY A 122 5.70 20.08 20.08
CA GLY A 122 5.38 19.23 18.93
C GLY A 122 6.14 19.53 17.65
N ARG A 123 6.98 20.57 17.62
CA ARG A 123 7.96 20.78 16.54
C ARG A 123 9.25 19.98 16.73
N ARG A 124 9.50 19.44 17.93
CA ARG A 124 10.69 18.66 18.28
C ARG A 124 10.34 17.16 18.27
N PRO A 125 10.75 16.37 17.27
CA PRO A 125 10.20 15.02 17.04
C PRO A 125 10.33 14.00 18.19
N ARG A 126 11.27 14.22 19.12
CA ARG A 126 11.55 13.28 20.22
C ARG A 126 10.76 13.59 21.50
N ILE A 127 10.40 14.85 21.72
CA ILE A 127 9.79 15.29 22.98
C ILE A 127 8.35 14.77 23.13
N PRO A 128 7.48 14.76 22.10
CA PRO A 128 6.12 14.24 22.25
C PRO A 128 6.05 12.80 22.77
N ILE A 129 6.93 11.91 22.28
CA ILE A 129 7.01 10.53 22.77
C ILE A 129 7.44 10.48 24.24
N THR A 130 8.36 11.35 24.65
CA THR A 130 8.78 11.45 26.05
C THR A 130 7.64 11.93 26.93
N LEU A 131 6.91 12.98 26.51
CA LEU A 131 5.75 13.51 27.24
C LEU A 131 4.65 12.47 27.42
N LEU A 132 4.30 11.72 26.37
CA LEU A 132 3.31 10.63 26.40
C LEU A 132 3.74 9.41 27.24
N ARG A 133 4.99 9.37 27.69
CA ARG A 133 5.51 8.33 28.60
C ARG A 133 5.67 8.81 30.04
N MET A 134 5.58 10.12 30.27
CA MET A 134 5.60 10.67 31.62
C MET A 134 4.27 10.41 32.32
N PRO A 135 4.22 10.44 33.67
CA PRO A 135 2.97 10.28 34.39
C PRO A 135 1.94 11.33 33.92
N HIS A 136 0.76 10.87 33.52
CA HIS A 136 -0.36 11.73 33.15
C HIS A 136 -1.68 11.01 33.38
N ALA A 137 -2.75 11.77 33.57
CA ALA A 137 -4.10 11.20 33.59
C ALA A 137 -4.42 10.51 32.25
N PRO A 138 -5.28 9.47 32.22
CA PRO A 138 -5.70 8.84 30.98
C PRO A 138 -6.26 9.87 29.99
N LEU A 139 -5.73 9.85 28.77
CA LEU A 139 -6.18 10.74 27.72
C LEU A 139 -7.41 10.15 27.04
N ASP A 140 -8.58 10.68 27.36
CA ASP A 140 -9.84 10.29 26.72
C ASP A 140 -9.79 10.58 25.19
N PRO A 141 -10.04 9.58 24.32
CA PRO A 141 -9.99 9.79 22.88
C PRO A 141 -10.96 10.85 22.37
N GLY A 142 -12.15 10.98 22.98
CA GLY A 142 -13.13 12.00 22.59
C GLY A 142 -12.61 13.42 22.83
N THR A 143 -11.97 13.63 23.97
CA THR A 143 -11.33 14.91 24.33
C THR A 143 -10.13 15.21 23.44
N LEU A 144 -9.27 14.22 23.18
CA LEU A 144 -8.15 14.37 22.23
C LEU A 144 -8.62 14.80 20.84
N LEU A 145 -9.67 14.17 20.31
CA LEU A 145 -10.20 14.51 18.99
C LEU A 145 -10.85 15.88 18.95
N ARG A 146 -11.60 16.25 20.00
CA ARG A 146 -12.20 17.58 20.13
C ARG A 146 -11.13 18.67 20.13
N GLU A 147 -10.07 18.47 20.90
CA GLU A 147 -8.94 19.38 20.97
C GLU A 147 -8.18 19.45 19.64
N HIS A 148 -7.93 18.32 18.98
CA HIS A 148 -7.29 18.27 17.67
C HIS A 148 -8.12 18.99 16.60
N ALA A 149 -9.44 18.84 16.62
CA ALA A 149 -10.34 19.51 15.68
C ALA A 149 -10.40 21.03 15.89
N ARG A 150 -10.27 21.49 17.14
CA ARG A 150 -10.26 22.91 17.50
C ARG A 150 -8.94 23.59 17.15
N ASP A 151 -7.83 23.00 17.60
CA ASP A 151 -6.48 23.47 17.31
C ASP A 151 -5.57 22.26 17.01
N PRO A 152 -5.23 22.05 15.74
CA PRO A 152 -4.49 20.90 15.26
C PRO A 152 -3.22 20.58 16.02
N LEU A 153 -3.08 19.29 16.33
CA LEU A 153 -1.83 18.79 16.89
C LEU A 153 -0.74 18.77 15.81
N PRO A 154 0.50 19.19 16.12
CA PRO A 154 1.62 19.08 15.19
C PRO A 154 1.81 17.63 14.71
N ALA A 155 2.21 17.45 13.44
CA ALA A 155 2.40 16.12 12.86
C ALA A 155 3.31 15.19 13.68
N SER A 156 4.33 15.71 14.38
CA SER A 156 5.19 14.86 15.22
C SER A 156 4.52 14.40 16.52
N VAL A 157 3.52 15.14 17.01
CA VAL A 157 2.64 14.72 18.11
C VAL A 157 1.70 13.63 17.63
N VAL A 158 1.07 13.80 16.47
CA VAL A 158 0.22 12.75 15.88
C VAL A 158 1.04 11.47 15.64
N GLU A 159 2.25 11.58 15.07
CA GLU A 159 3.16 10.44 14.92
C GLU A 159 3.45 9.76 16.27
N ALA A 160 3.66 10.54 17.34
CA ALA A 160 3.92 10.02 18.67
C ALA A 160 2.71 9.30 19.29
N LEU A 161 1.51 9.88 19.16
CA LEU A 161 0.25 9.27 19.61
C LEU A 161 -0.01 7.92 18.93
N LEU A 162 0.24 7.84 17.62
CA LEU A 162 0.15 6.59 16.85
C LEU A 162 1.24 5.56 17.24
N LEU A 163 2.34 6.01 17.85
CA LEU A 163 3.43 5.14 18.30
C LEU A 163 3.21 4.60 19.73
N THR A 164 2.64 5.41 20.62
CA THR A 164 2.55 5.10 22.05
C THR A 164 1.22 4.48 22.47
N GLY A 165 0.15 4.64 21.69
CA GLY A 165 -1.21 4.27 22.11
C GLY A 165 -1.80 3.05 21.42
N THR A 166 -2.64 2.32 22.14
CA THR A 166 -3.70 1.47 21.58
C THR A 166 -4.90 2.36 21.22
N LEU A 167 -4.72 3.24 20.24
CA LEU A 167 -5.80 4.14 19.81
C LEU A 167 -6.83 3.36 18.97
N PRO A 168 -8.14 3.59 19.19
CA PRO A 168 -9.17 3.08 18.29
C PRO A 168 -8.94 3.54 16.85
N ARG A 169 -9.32 2.72 15.89
CA ARG A 169 -9.08 2.97 14.46
C ARG A 169 -9.72 4.28 13.99
N GLU A 170 -10.90 4.59 14.49
CA GLU A 170 -11.66 5.79 14.18
C GLU A 170 -10.92 7.04 14.66
N VAL A 171 -10.22 6.94 15.80
CA VAL A 171 -9.37 8.00 16.36
C VAL A 171 -8.11 8.18 15.51
N CYS A 172 -7.47 7.08 15.09
CA CYS A 172 -6.34 7.15 14.16
C CYS A 172 -6.70 7.84 12.84
N ARG A 173 -7.88 7.57 12.28
CA ARG A 173 -8.38 8.22 11.06
C ARG A 173 -8.60 9.71 11.27
N ALA A 174 -9.29 10.08 12.36
CA ALA A 174 -9.60 11.48 12.65
C ALA A 174 -8.35 12.32 12.98
N LEU A 175 -7.32 11.72 13.59
CA LEU A 175 -6.03 12.40 13.83
C LEU A 175 -5.22 12.64 12.55
N LEU A 176 -5.50 11.91 11.47
CA LEU A 176 -4.86 12.08 10.17
C LEU A 176 -5.66 13.00 9.24
N ASP A 177 -6.91 13.32 9.59
CA ASP A 177 -7.75 14.26 8.85
C ASP A 177 -7.34 15.70 9.18
N GLU A 178 -6.72 16.36 8.20
CA GLU A 178 -6.29 17.76 8.31
C GLU A 178 -7.18 18.69 7.46
N GLY A 179 -8.41 18.28 7.12
CA GLY A 179 -9.31 18.98 6.22
C GLY A 179 -9.55 20.47 6.54
N THR A 180 -9.35 20.90 7.79
CA THR A 180 -9.53 22.29 8.22
C THR A 180 -8.24 23.12 8.30
N GLN A 181 -7.07 22.53 7.99
CA GLN A 181 -5.80 23.07 8.46
C GLN A 181 -4.96 23.69 7.33
N ASP A 182 -4.20 24.74 7.65
CA ASP A 182 -3.16 25.31 6.79
C ASP A 182 -1.79 24.82 7.27
N THR A 183 -1.43 23.62 6.82
CA THR A 183 -0.29 22.88 7.33
C THR A 183 0.69 22.63 6.19
N ALA A 184 1.39 23.70 5.78
CA ALA A 184 2.67 23.65 5.05
C ALA A 184 3.81 23.08 5.93
N GLY A 185 3.48 22.12 6.80
CA GLY A 185 4.34 21.62 7.85
C GLY A 185 5.44 20.70 7.32
N TYR A 186 6.65 20.91 7.83
CA TYR A 186 7.75 19.99 7.62
C TYR A 186 7.36 18.56 8.06
N ARG A 187 7.47 17.58 7.15
CA ARG A 187 7.22 16.15 7.40
C ARG A 187 5.76 15.76 7.75
N TRP A 188 4.77 16.47 7.22
CA TRP A 188 3.33 16.17 7.37
C TRP A 188 2.94 14.71 7.06
N TYR A 189 3.66 14.03 6.15
CA TYR A 189 3.34 12.68 5.70
C TYR A 189 3.71 11.59 6.73
N ARG A 190 4.52 11.90 7.75
CA ARG A 190 5.08 10.89 8.66
C ARG A 190 4.02 10.14 9.48
N PRO A 191 2.98 10.78 10.02
CA PRO A 191 1.86 10.09 10.65
C PRO A 191 1.20 9.04 9.76
N ALA A 192 0.94 9.35 8.49
CA ALA A 192 0.34 8.39 7.55
C ALA A 192 1.26 7.19 7.30
N VAL A 193 2.56 7.44 7.08
CA VAL A 193 3.56 6.37 6.94
C VAL A 193 3.63 5.51 8.20
N ARG A 194 3.53 6.15 9.37
CA ARG A 194 3.54 5.46 10.65
C ARG A 194 2.30 4.60 10.82
N ALA A 195 1.11 5.10 10.51
CA ALA A 195 -0.14 4.37 10.65
C ALA A 195 -0.13 3.04 9.88
N VAL A 196 0.38 3.04 8.64
CA VAL A 196 0.50 1.81 7.84
C VAL A 196 1.57 0.87 8.38
N ARG A 197 2.74 1.39 8.75
CA ARG A 197 3.85 0.56 9.28
C ARG A 197 3.57 -0.05 10.64
N MET A 198 2.73 0.61 11.43
CA MET A 198 2.21 0.14 12.69
C MET A 198 0.93 -0.68 12.49
N GLY A 199 0.50 -1.01 11.26
CA GLY A 199 -0.72 -1.79 11.03
C GLY A 199 -1.99 -1.20 11.67
N LEU A 200 -2.03 0.12 11.89
CA LEU A 200 -3.20 0.81 12.43
C LEU A 200 -4.22 1.03 11.32
N LEU A 201 -3.73 1.35 10.12
CA LEU A 201 -4.53 1.58 8.91
C LEU A 201 -3.92 0.87 7.72
N THR A 202 -4.75 0.43 6.79
CA THR A 202 -4.32 -0.02 5.46
C THR A 202 -4.14 1.16 4.50
N CYS A 203 -3.56 0.90 3.32
CA CYS A 203 -3.48 1.92 2.26
C CYS A 203 -4.88 2.34 1.74
N ASP A 204 -5.81 1.38 1.59
CA ASP A 204 -7.18 1.69 1.16
C ASP A 204 -7.91 2.54 2.23
N GLU A 205 -7.71 2.27 3.52
CA GLU A 205 -8.28 3.08 4.62
C GLU A 205 -7.71 4.50 4.64
N LEU A 206 -6.41 4.68 4.39
CA LEU A 206 -5.83 6.01 4.24
C LEU A 206 -6.49 6.78 3.08
N VAL A 207 -6.63 6.15 1.92
CA VAL A 207 -7.24 6.80 0.74
C VAL A 207 -8.71 7.16 0.96
N ALA A 208 -9.46 6.28 1.63
CA ALA A 208 -10.88 6.47 1.87
C ALA A 208 -11.19 7.59 2.88
N HIS A 209 -10.36 7.74 3.92
CA HIS A 209 -10.72 8.52 5.10
C HIS A 209 -9.83 9.74 5.36
N VAL A 210 -8.64 9.83 4.75
CA VAL A 210 -7.75 10.96 4.98
C VAL A 210 -8.07 12.11 4.02
N ALA A 211 -8.19 13.29 4.61
CA ALA A 211 -8.38 14.57 3.96
C ALA A 211 -7.26 15.54 4.35
N PRO A 212 -6.95 16.56 3.52
CA PRO A 212 -7.53 16.86 2.20
C PRO A 212 -7.04 15.98 1.05
N ALA A 213 -7.83 15.89 -0.03
CA ALA A 213 -7.59 15.02 -1.19
C ALA A 213 -6.20 15.15 -1.83
N HIS A 214 -5.65 16.37 -1.95
CA HIS A 214 -4.32 16.57 -2.54
C HIS A 214 -3.21 15.85 -1.77
N ARG A 215 -3.35 15.66 -0.45
CA ARG A 215 -2.34 14.95 0.34
C ARG A 215 -2.34 13.47 0.08
N THR A 216 -3.52 12.88 -0.06
CA THR A 216 -3.67 11.49 -0.47
C THR A 216 -3.01 11.25 -1.82
N LEU A 217 -3.12 12.20 -2.76
CA LEU A 217 -2.37 12.16 -4.02
C LEU A 217 -0.87 12.24 -3.78
N LEU A 218 -0.38 13.21 -3.00
CA LEU A 218 1.05 13.37 -2.71
C LEU A 218 1.67 12.19 -1.95
N LEU A 219 0.90 11.44 -1.16
CA LEU A 219 1.36 10.22 -0.49
C LEU A 219 1.79 9.12 -1.49
N THR A 220 1.40 9.18 -2.76
CA THR A 220 1.81 8.19 -3.76
C THR A 220 3.29 8.22 -4.13
N ASP A 221 3.98 9.34 -3.88
CA ASP A 221 5.41 9.48 -4.12
C ASP A 221 6.08 10.39 -3.07
N LEU A 222 6.80 9.75 -2.15
CA LEU A 222 7.60 10.41 -1.11
C LEU A 222 9.11 10.31 -1.40
N SER A 223 9.53 10.09 -2.66
CA SER A 223 10.93 9.89 -3.04
C SER A 223 11.83 11.08 -2.67
N GLY A 224 11.34 12.31 -2.81
CA GLY A 224 12.03 13.53 -2.42
C GLY A 224 12.09 13.78 -0.89
N ALA A 225 11.41 12.96 -0.09
CA ALA A 225 11.33 13.15 1.35
C ALA A 225 12.55 12.54 2.08
N ARG A 226 13.10 13.27 3.06
CA ARG A 226 14.21 12.79 3.90
C ARG A 226 13.69 12.02 5.12
N GLY A 227 14.30 10.85 5.39
CA GLY A 227 14.05 10.06 6.60
C GLY A 227 12.97 8.99 6.40
N LEU A 228 11.97 8.96 7.29
CA LEU A 228 10.85 8.02 7.19
C LEU A 228 10.14 8.28 5.86
N ARG A 229 9.94 7.25 5.03
CA ARG A 229 9.26 7.28 3.73
C ARG A 229 8.81 5.86 3.40
N TRP A 230 7.95 5.69 2.39
CA TRP A 230 7.54 4.38 1.93
C TRP A 230 8.73 3.50 1.51
N SER A 231 8.69 2.22 1.86
CA SER A 231 9.43 1.18 1.13
C SER A 231 8.80 0.97 -0.24
N LEU A 232 9.48 0.27 -1.16
CA LEU A 232 8.91 -0.01 -2.49
C LEU A 232 7.55 -0.75 -2.40
N PRO A 233 7.39 -1.82 -1.59
CA PRO A 233 6.08 -2.48 -1.42
C PRO A 233 4.99 -1.55 -0.86
N GLU A 234 5.33 -0.70 0.11
CA GLU A 234 4.38 0.27 0.68
C GLU A 234 3.99 1.34 -0.35
N ARG A 235 4.95 1.83 -1.14
CA ARG A 235 4.71 2.80 -2.21
C ARG A 235 3.79 2.21 -3.27
N THR A 236 4.04 0.98 -3.67
CA THR A 236 3.19 0.24 -4.59
C THR A 236 1.77 0.13 -4.02
N GLY A 237 1.61 -0.34 -2.79
CA GLY A 237 0.29 -0.45 -2.15
C GLY A 237 -0.47 0.87 -2.08
N MET A 238 0.23 1.97 -1.73
CA MET A 238 -0.37 3.31 -1.72
C MET A 238 -0.78 3.78 -3.12
N ARG A 239 0.05 3.54 -4.14
CA ARG A 239 -0.27 3.89 -5.54
C ARG A 239 -1.45 3.10 -6.07
N THR A 240 -1.50 1.80 -5.79
CA THR A 240 -2.61 0.92 -6.12
C THR A 240 -3.93 1.41 -5.49
N ALA A 241 -3.92 1.70 -4.19
CA ALA A 241 -5.09 2.23 -3.48
C ALA A 241 -5.60 3.55 -4.11
N VAL A 242 -4.69 4.48 -4.42
CA VAL A 242 -5.04 5.74 -5.08
C VAL A 242 -5.56 5.52 -6.49
N ALA A 243 -4.94 4.65 -7.29
CA ALA A 243 -5.39 4.32 -8.64
C ALA A 243 -6.82 3.76 -8.65
N ARG A 244 -7.18 2.93 -7.65
CA ARG A 244 -8.56 2.46 -7.47
C ARG A 244 -9.53 3.61 -7.20
N ALA A 245 -9.17 4.55 -6.33
CA ALA A 245 -10.00 5.72 -6.03
C ALA A 245 -10.14 6.68 -7.23
N LEU A 246 -9.13 6.77 -8.09
CA LEU A 246 -9.12 7.59 -9.31
C LEU A 246 -9.81 6.91 -10.51
N ARG A 247 -10.05 5.60 -10.47
CA ARG A 247 -10.64 4.82 -11.56
C ARG A 247 -11.92 5.43 -12.16
N PRO A 248 -12.86 6.03 -11.39
CA PRO A 248 -14.03 6.66 -11.98
C PRO A 248 -13.73 7.79 -12.97
N LEU A 249 -12.54 8.40 -12.93
CA LEU A 249 -12.10 9.42 -13.90
C LEU A 249 -11.82 8.81 -15.30
N ARG A 250 -11.60 7.49 -15.39
CA ARG A 250 -11.25 6.78 -16.64
C ARG A 250 -10.06 7.46 -17.36
N ASP A 251 -10.01 7.31 -18.68
CA ASP A 251 -9.01 7.96 -19.53
C ASP A 251 -9.48 9.35 -20.03
N ASP A 252 -10.49 9.96 -19.40
CA ASP A 252 -11.03 11.25 -19.84
C ASP A 252 -10.13 12.41 -19.38
N PRO A 253 -9.38 13.08 -20.29
CA PRO A 253 -8.43 14.12 -19.91
C PRO A 253 -9.09 15.31 -19.21
N ARG A 254 -10.40 15.55 -19.44
CA ARG A 254 -11.15 16.63 -18.78
C ARG A 254 -11.29 16.35 -17.29
N PHE A 255 -11.62 15.12 -16.90
CA PHE A 255 -11.73 14.74 -15.48
C PHE A 255 -10.40 14.81 -14.74
N TRP A 256 -9.29 14.48 -15.42
CA TRP A 256 -7.94 14.68 -14.86
C TRP A 256 -7.57 16.15 -14.70
N ALA A 257 -7.99 17.01 -15.63
CA ALA A 257 -7.83 18.46 -15.50
C ALA A 257 -8.66 19.04 -14.35
N GLU A 258 -9.92 18.59 -14.17
CA GLU A 258 -10.75 18.98 -13.02
C GLU A 258 -10.13 18.51 -11.69
N LEU A 259 -9.56 17.30 -11.64
CA LEU A 259 -8.85 16.82 -10.46
C LEU A 259 -7.70 17.75 -10.08
N LEU A 260 -6.87 18.14 -11.05
CA LEU A 260 -5.77 19.08 -10.84
C LEU A 260 -6.25 20.45 -10.36
N ARG A 261 -7.36 20.94 -10.93
CA ARG A 261 -7.92 22.25 -10.62
C ARG A 261 -8.50 22.29 -9.21
N HIS A 262 -9.22 21.25 -8.79
CA HIS A 262 -9.96 21.25 -7.53
C HIS A 262 -9.21 20.65 -6.34
N ALA A 263 -8.28 19.72 -6.55
CA ALA A 263 -7.58 19.03 -5.45
C ALA A 263 -6.87 19.96 -4.45
N PRO A 264 -6.21 21.07 -4.84
CA PRO A 264 -5.54 21.98 -3.90
C PRO A 264 -6.46 22.50 -2.80
N ALA A 265 -7.63 23.01 -3.18
CA ALA A 265 -8.57 23.66 -2.27
C ALA A 265 -9.63 22.70 -1.69
N PHE A 266 -9.76 21.48 -2.24
CA PHE A 266 -10.76 20.52 -1.78
C PHE A 266 -10.41 19.93 -0.41
N ARG A 267 -11.17 20.33 0.62
CA ARG A 267 -10.96 19.93 2.02
C ARG A 267 -11.38 18.50 2.34
N GLY A 268 -12.22 17.87 1.51
CA GLY A 268 -12.67 16.49 1.72
C GLY A 268 -11.68 15.43 1.23
N THR A 269 -12.09 14.16 1.29
CA THR A 269 -11.27 13.02 0.88
C THR A 269 -11.21 12.86 -0.64
N LEU A 270 -10.20 12.13 -1.14
CA LEU A 270 -10.00 11.91 -2.56
C LEU A 270 -11.21 11.22 -3.25
N PRO A 271 -11.82 10.16 -2.70
CA PRO A 271 -13.00 9.55 -3.32
C PRO A 271 -14.19 10.50 -3.44
N VAL A 272 -14.39 11.39 -2.45
CA VAL A 272 -15.47 12.38 -2.50
C VAL A 272 -15.21 13.41 -3.59
N LEU A 273 -13.95 13.87 -3.75
CA LEU A 273 -13.56 14.76 -4.84
C LEU A 273 -13.85 14.11 -6.20
N VAL A 274 -13.34 12.89 -6.41
CA VAL A 274 -13.53 12.14 -7.66
C VAL A 274 -15.01 11.95 -7.97
N ALA A 275 -15.83 11.57 -7.00
CA ALA A 275 -17.26 11.41 -7.18
C ALA A 275 -17.94 12.72 -7.61
N ARG A 276 -17.54 13.87 -7.05
CA ARG A 276 -18.08 15.19 -7.44
C ARG A 276 -17.62 15.64 -8.83
N ILE A 277 -16.38 15.32 -9.23
CA ILE A 277 -15.88 15.57 -10.59
C ILE A 277 -16.73 14.80 -11.60
N VAL A 278 -16.88 13.48 -11.40
CA VAL A 278 -17.62 12.60 -12.32
C VAL A 278 -19.09 13.00 -12.42
N ARG A 279 -19.70 13.46 -11.31
CA ARG A 279 -21.09 13.95 -11.31
C ARG A 279 -21.26 15.37 -11.86
N GLY A 280 -20.17 16.10 -12.11
CA GLY A 280 -20.24 17.50 -12.53
C GLY A 280 -20.85 18.43 -11.47
N THR A 281 -20.72 18.09 -10.18
CA THR A 281 -21.35 18.84 -9.06
C THR A 281 -20.38 19.79 -8.35
N LEU A 282 -19.17 19.96 -8.88
CA LEU A 282 -18.22 20.93 -8.34
C LEU A 282 -18.60 22.33 -8.84
N GLY A 283 -18.68 23.29 -7.91
CA GLY A 283 -18.73 24.70 -8.26
C GLY A 283 -17.36 25.20 -8.74
N GLU A 284 -17.18 26.51 -8.87
CA GLU A 284 -15.88 27.06 -9.22
C GLU A 284 -14.79 26.70 -8.20
N PRO A 285 -13.56 26.44 -8.66
CA PRO A 285 -12.45 26.15 -7.75
C PRO A 285 -12.21 27.37 -6.87
N ALA A 286 -12.09 27.16 -5.56
CA ALA A 286 -11.62 28.22 -4.68
C ALA A 286 -10.14 28.49 -4.97
N ASP A 287 -9.77 29.77 -5.00
CA ASP A 287 -8.36 30.17 -5.05
C ASP A 287 -7.65 29.63 -3.82
N GLY A 288 -6.60 28.85 -4.07
CA GLY A 288 -5.77 28.26 -3.03
C GLY A 288 -4.30 28.38 -3.40
N PRO A 289 -3.39 28.32 -2.40
CA PRO A 289 -1.97 28.33 -2.68
C PRO A 289 -1.59 27.13 -3.58
N PRO A 290 -0.65 27.30 -4.51
CA PRO A 290 -0.19 26.20 -5.33
C PRO A 290 0.40 25.10 -4.43
N VAL A 291 0.00 23.85 -4.68
CA VAL A 291 0.53 22.69 -3.96
C VAL A 291 1.73 22.15 -4.75
N PRO A 292 2.97 22.26 -4.22
CA PRO A 292 4.15 21.77 -4.93
C PRO A 292 4.05 20.27 -5.23
N ALA A 293 4.65 19.85 -6.35
CA ALA A 293 4.66 18.47 -6.86
C ALA A 293 3.30 17.87 -7.26
N LEU A 294 2.15 18.44 -6.88
CA LEU A 294 0.83 17.88 -7.17
C LEU A 294 0.61 17.64 -8.67
N ALA A 295 0.96 18.61 -9.51
CA ALA A 295 0.82 18.48 -10.96
C ALA A 295 1.66 17.31 -11.52
N GLY A 296 2.90 17.15 -11.05
CA GLY A 296 3.76 16.03 -11.41
C GLY A 296 3.19 14.69 -10.93
N THR A 297 2.68 14.65 -9.70
CA THR A 297 2.06 13.47 -9.11
C THR A 297 0.84 13.02 -9.89
N VAL A 298 -0.10 13.93 -10.20
CA VAL A 298 -1.30 13.57 -10.96
C VAL A 298 -0.94 13.12 -12.38
N ARG A 299 0.02 13.78 -13.06
CA ARG A 299 0.52 13.30 -14.35
C ARG A 299 1.12 11.89 -14.27
N SER A 300 1.77 11.54 -13.16
CA SER A 300 2.33 10.19 -12.94
C SER A 300 1.29 9.11 -12.65
N LEU A 301 0.05 9.52 -12.32
CA LEU A 301 -1.08 8.65 -12.00
C LEU A 301 -2.08 8.57 -13.15
N ALA A 302 -2.12 9.60 -14.00
CA ALA A 302 -2.94 9.63 -15.19
C ALA A 302 -2.57 8.46 -16.11
N PRO A 303 -3.57 7.81 -16.75
CA PRO A 303 -3.34 6.88 -17.83
C PRO A 303 -2.41 7.55 -18.83
N LYS A 304 -1.27 6.91 -19.09
CA LYS A 304 -0.42 7.37 -20.17
C LYS A 304 -1.19 7.11 -21.45
N PRO A 305 -1.32 8.08 -22.38
CA PRO A 305 -1.77 7.75 -23.70
C PRO A 305 -0.92 6.58 -24.20
N VAL A 306 -1.54 5.62 -24.87
CA VAL A 306 -0.82 4.65 -25.69
C VAL A 306 -0.26 5.47 -26.87
N GLU A 307 0.70 6.33 -26.58
CA GLU A 307 1.56 6.85 -27.63
C GLU A 307 2.22 5.60 -28.21
N PRO A 308 2.15 5.41 -29.54
CA PRO A 308 3.10 4.54 -30.19
C PRO A 308 4.44 5.23 -29.99
N VAL A 309 5.07 4.99 -28.83
CA VAL A 309 6.50 5.06 -28.70
C VAL A 309 6.96 4.15 -29.82
N ALA A 310 7.47 4.73 -30.91
CA ALA A 310 8.11 3.95 -31.96
C ALA A 310 9.04 3.00 -31.20
N PRO A 311 8.76 1.69 -31.22
CA PRO A 311 9.35 0.81 -30.24
C PRO A 311 10.85 0.93 -30.37
N ALA A 312 11.52 1.36 -29.30
CA ALA A 312 12.97 1.27 -29.27
C ALA A 312 13.29 -0.23 -29.45
N GLY A 313 13.95 -0.58 -30.56
CA GLY A 313 14.33 -1.96 -30.88
C GLY A 313 13.57 -2.65 -32.02
N GLY A 314 12.46 -2.11 -32.56
CA GLY A 314 11.80 -2.69 -33.75
C GLY A 314 11.53 -4.20 -33.64
N VAL A 315 12.14 -5.00 -34.52
CA VAL A 315 12.04 -6.48 -34.52
C VAL A 315 12.50 -7.11 -33.21
N ASP A 316 13.53 -6.56 -32.55
CA ASP A 316 14.06 -7.10 -31.30
C ASP A 316 13.02 -7.05 -30.18
N ARG A 317 12.15 -6.04 -30.17
CA ARG A 317 11.05 -5.96 -29.21
C ARG A 317 9.99 -7.01 -29.49
N GLU A 318 9.59 -7.20 -30.74
CA GLU A 318 8.59 -8.20 -31.10
C GLU A 318 9.08 -9.61 -30.77
N LEU A 319 10.36 -9.89 -31.02
CA LEU A 319 11.01 -11.14 -30.59
C LEU A 319 11.02 -11.27 -29.07
N ALA A 320 11.33 -10.20 -28.33
CA ALA A 320 11.28 -10.20 -26.87
C ALA A 320 9.86 -10.46 -26.34
N LEU A 321 8.82 -9.87 -26.94
CA LEU A 321 7.42 -10.13 -26.58
C LEU A 321 7.01 -11.57 -26.85
N ALA A 322 7.36 -12.11 -28.02
CA ALA A 322 7.09 -13.50 -28.37
C ALA A 322 7.78 -14.47 -27.40
N SER A 323 9.00 -14.18 -26.98
CA SER A 323 9.76 -15.01 -26.05
C SER A 323 9.11 -15.14 -24.66
N LEU A 324 8.35 -14.14 -24.20
CA LEU A 324 7.66 -14.21 -22.89
C LEU A 324 6.60 -15.32 -22.81
N ALA A 325 6.05 -15.72 -23.96
CA ALA A 325 5.05 -16.78 -24.05
C ALA A 325 5.69 -18.19 -24.13
N VAL A 326 7.01 -18.28 -24.31
CA VAL A 326 7.74 -19.53 -24.46
C VAL A 326 8.54 -19.81 -23.18
N PRO A 327 8.31 -20.93 -22.47
CA PRO A 327 9.14 -21.30 -21.34
C PRO A 327 10.58 -21.57 -21.80
N MET A 328 11.56 -20.91 -21.17
CA MET A 328 12.98 -21.20 -21.40
C MET A 328 13.39 -22.53 -20.76
N GLU A 329 14.55 -23.06 -21.15
CA GLU A 329 15.07 -24.35 -20.67
C GLU A 329 15.31 -24.37 -19.16
N SER A 330 15.68 -23.23 -18.58
CA SER A 330 15.85 -23.05 -17.14
C SER A 330 15.17 -21.78 -16.64
N VAL A 331 14.76 -21.80 -15.36
CA VAL A 331 14.20 -20.63 -14.67
C VAL A 331 15.24 -19.51 -14.61
N GLU A 332 16.51 -19.86 -14.43
CA GLU A 332 17.59 -18.90 -14.32
C GLU A 332 17.82 -18.13 -15.63
N GLU A 333 17.70 -18.81 -16.76
CA GLU A 333 17.80 -18.20 -18.08
C GLU A 333 16.60 -17.31 -18.39
N ASP A 334 15.38 -17.77 -18.08
CA ASP A 334 14.16 -16.96 -18.22
C ASP A 334 14.29 -15.63 -17.47
N ILE A 335 14.74 -15.68 -16.22
CA ILE A 335 14.92 -14.50 -15.37
C ILE A 335 16.01 -13.59 -15.93
N ARG A 336 17.17 -14.14 -16.33
CA ARG A 336 18.27 -13.36 -16.90
C ARG A 336 17.85 -12.65 -18.19
N TRP A 337 17.12 -13.35 -19.05
CA TRP A 337 16.63 -12.83 -20.33
C TRP A 337 15.63 -11.69 -20.14
N VAL A 338 14.61 -11.86 -19.28
CA VAL A 338 13.63 -10.80 -18.99
C VAL A 338 14.32 -9.57 -18.43
N ARG A 339 15.32 -9.76 -17.56
CA ARG A 339 16.11 -8.67 -16.99
C ARG A 339 16.94 -7.92 -18.03
N ASP A 340 17.59 -8.61 -18.96
CA ASP A 340 18.33 -7.99 -20.07
C ASP A 340 17.40 -7.13 -20.94
N CYS A 341 16.25 -7.69 -21.29
CA CYS A 341 15.24 -6.99 -22.08
C CYS A 341 14.73 -5.71 -21.38
N LEU A 342 14.49 -5.76 -20.07
CA LEU A 342 14.11 -4.59 -19.28
C LEU A 342 15.25 -3.56 -19.19
N ALA A 343 16.49 -4.02 -19.02
CA ALA A 343 17.66 -3.14 -18.94
C ALA A 343 17.93 -2.40 -20.24
N ARG A 344 17.70 -3.07 -21.38
CA ARG A 344 17.82 -2.51 -22.73
C ARG A 344 16.59 -1.69 -23.15
N GLY A 345 15.52 -1.69 -22.35
CA GLY A 345 14.26 -1.01 -22.66
C GLY A 345 13.46 -1.69 -23.79
N LEU A 346 13.77 -2.94 -24.13
CA LEU A 346 13.02 -3.74 -25.10
C LEU A 346 11.65 -4.14 -24.53
N LEU A 347 11.59 -4.40 -23.23
CA LEU A 347 10.37 -4.71 -22.48
C LEU A 347 10.13 -3.70 -21.37
N THR A 348 8.89 -3.60 -20.94
CA THR A 348 8.43 -2.89 -19.74
C THR A 348 7.83 -3.87 -18.73
N GLY A 349 7.61 -3.43 -17.49
CA GLY A 349 6.89 -4.25 -16.51
C GLY A 349 5.46 -4.58 -16.95
N GLU A 350 4.82 -3.71 -17.75
CA GLU A 350 3.49 -3.97 -18.31
C GLU A 350 3.52 -5.11 -19.31
N ASP A 351 4.56 -5.18 -20.15
CA ASP A 351 4.72 -6.26 -21.14
C ASP A 351 4.84 -7.62 -20.45
N VAL A 352 5.65 -7.71 -19.39
CA VAL A 352 5.80 -8.95 -18.61
C VAL A 352 4.45 -9.38 -18.05
N ILE A 353 3.67 -8.46 -17.48
CA ILE A 353 2.35 -8.79 -16.93
C ILE A 353 1.36 -9.29 -17.98
N ARG A 354 1.38 -8.72 -19.19
CA ARG A 354 0.46 -9.10 -20.27
C ARG A 354 0.85 -10.41 -20.94
N HIS A 355 2.15 -10.64 -21.14
CA HIS A 355 2.64 -11.65 -22.08
C HIS A 355 3.35 -12.82 -21.42
N LYS A 356 3.83 -12.70 -20.17
CA LYS A 356 4.53 -13.79 -19.49
C LYS A 356 3.60 -14.95 -19.18
N ALA A 357 4.01 -16.14 -19.63
CA ALA A 357 3.40 -17.42 -19.27
C ALA A 357 4.37 -18.25 -18.40
N PRO A 358 3.85 -19.00 -17.41
CA PRO A 358 2.49 -18.98 -16.89
C PRO A 358 2.15 -17.69 -16.10
N ALA A 359 0.85 -17.40 -15.97
CA ALA A 359 0.32 -16.20 -15.31
C ALA A 359 0.84 -15.99 -13.88
N CYS A 360 1.12 -17.08 -13.16
CA CYS A 360 1.68 -17.00 -11.81
C CYS A 360 3.09 -16.37 -11.80
N TRP A 361 3.93 -16.62 -12.82
CA TRP A 361 5.26 -16.01 -12.95
C TRP A 361 5.19 -14.55 -13.39
N ALA A 362 4.16 -14.17 -14.15
CA ALA A 362 3.90 -12.78 -14.45
C ALA A 362 3.69 -11.96 -13.15
N LEU A 363 2.88 -12.50 -12.22
CA LEU A 363 2.55 -11.87 -10.94
C LEU A 363 3.66 -12.00 -9.88
N ASP A 364 4.68 -12.82 -10.12
CA ASP A 364 5.82 -12.96 -9.24
C ASP A 364 6.96 -12.04 -9.67
N GLU A 365 6.99 -10.80 -9.18
CA GLU A 365 8.15 -9.94 -9.46
C GLU A 365 9.43 -10.45 -8.81
N GLY A 366 9.34 -11.33 -7.80
CA GLY A 366 10.52 -12.04 -7.28
C GLY A 366 11.12 -12.97 -8.32
N HIS A 367 10.30 -13.58 -9.18
CA HIS A 367 10.76 -14.40 -10.31
C HIS A 367 11.61 -13.54 -11.25
N TRP A 368 11.04 -12.54 -11.90
CA TRP A 368 11.74 -11.83 -12.98
C TRP A 368 12.55 -10.59 -12.54
N LEU A 369 12.44 -10.15 -11.28
CA LEU A 369 13.25 -9.05 -10.71
C LEU A 369 14.07 -9.46 -9.48
N GLY A 370 13.94 -10.69 -8.95
CA GLY A 370 14.72 -11.20 -7.81
C GLY A 370 15.99 -11.96 -8.21
N ASP A 371 16.84 -12.28 -7.23
CA ASP A 371 18.28 -12.42 -7.47
C ASP A 371 18.77 -13.71 -8.12
N ILE A 372 19.67 -13.54 -9.09
CA ILE A 372 20.56 -14.60 -9.61
C ILE A 372 22.04 -14.17 -9.56
N ASP A 373 22.37 -12.98 -9.02
CA ASP A 373 23.71 -12.50 -8.54
C ASP A 373 23.85 -10.95 -8.61
N HIS A 374 22.76 -10.22 -8.30
CA HIS A 374 22.60 -8.74 -8.26
C HIS A 374 22.52 -7.98 -9.60
N PRO A 375 21.70 -6.90 -9.71
CA PRO A 375 20.93 -6.21 -8.65
C PRO A 375 19.47 -6.70 -8.47
N ASP A 376 18.90 -6.40 -7.30
CA ASP A 376 17.55 -6.79 -6.81
C ASP A 376 16.47 -5.87 -7.43
N ARG A 377 15.18 -6.21 -7.28
CA ARG A 377 14.03 -5.42 -7.75
C ARG A 377 14.00 -3.97 -7.22
N TYR A 378 14.66 -3.71 -6.10
CA TYR A 378 14.79 -2.36 -5.53
C TYR A 378 15.65 -1.44 -6.41
N ASP A 379 16.48 -2.01 -7.29
CA ASP A 379 17.29 -1.28 -8.26
C ASP A 379 16.48 -0.93 -9.53
N ARG A 380 15.29 -1.53 -9.68
CA ARG A 380 14.36 -1.27 -10.80
C ARG A 380 12.94 -0.91 -10.34
N PRO A 381 12.78 0.12 -9.51
CA PRO A 381 11.47 0.48 -8.95
C PRO A 381 10.46 0.87 -10.03
N GLY A 382 10.90 1.43 -11.17
CA GLY A 382 10.02 1.77 -12.29
C GLY A 382 9.32 0.55 -12.90
N ALA A 383 10.04 -0.57 -13.08
CA ALA A 383 9.48 -1.79 -13.63
C ALA A 383 8.44 -2.42 -12.69
N VAL A 384 8.73 -2.45 -11.38
CA VAL A 384 7.79 -2.92 -10.35
C VAL A 384 6.50 -2.09 -10.36
N LEU A 385 6.63 -0.76 -10.39
CA LEU A 385 5.49 0.15 -10.38
C LEU A 385 4.63 -0.01 -11.64
N ALA A 386 5.24 -0.19 -12.81
CA ALA A 386 4.54 -0.38 -14.08
C ALA A 386 3.80 -1.74 -14.11
N ALA A 387 4.48 -2.82 -13.74
CA ALA A 387 3.87 -4.15 -13.65
C ALA A 387 2.66 -4.16 -12.70
N ARG A 388 2.82 -3.56 -11.50
CA ARG A 388 1.74 -3.47 -10.52
C ARG A 388 0.53 -2.71 -11.03
N ALA A 389 0.77 -1.56 -11.66
CA ALA A 389 -0.31 -0.76 -12.25
C ALA A 389 -1.06 -1.54 -13.34
N GLU A 390 -0.34 -2.27 -14.20
CA GLU A 390 -0.98 -3.06 -15.26
C GLU A 390 -1.77 -4.24 -14.71
N ALA A 391 -1.22 -4.99 -13.76
CA ALA A 391 -1.94 -6.10 -13.14
C ALA A 391 -3.22 -5.61 -12.45
N ASP A 392 -3.13 -4.51 -11.69
CA ASP A 392 -4.30 -3.90 -11.04
C ASP A 392 -5.35 -3.44 -12.07
N ARG A 393 -4.92 -2.92 -13.23
CA ARG A 393 -5.80 -2.53 -14.34
C ARG A 393 -6.50 -3.75 -14.95
N LEU A 394 -5.79 -4.84 -15.18
CA LEU A 394 -6.35 -6.07 -15.74
C LEU A 394 -7.36 -6.70 -14.78
N PHE A 395 -7.02 -6.82 -13.48
CA PHE A 395 -7.95 -7.32 -12.47
C PHE A 395 -9.19 -6.43 -12.35
N ALA A 396 -9.01 -5.11 -12.35
CA ALA A 396 -10.09 -4.15 -12.30
C ALA A 396 -11.07 -4.30 -13.47
N LEU A 397 -10.54 -4.45 -14.68
CA LEU A 397 -11.33 -4.52 -15.91
C LEU A 397 -12.09 -5.84 -16.00
N ALA A 398 -11.43 -6.95 -15.65
CA ALA A 398 -12.03 -8.27 -15.79
C ALA A 398 -12.98 -8.62 -14.64
N ILE A 399 -12.53 -8.50 -13.40
CA ILE A 399 -13.23 -9.07 -12.24
C ILE A 399 -13.63 -8.03 -11.17
N GLY A 400 -13.13 -6.80 -11.30
CA GLY A 400 -13.51 -5.69 -10.43
C GLY A 400 -13.28 -6.00 -8.95
N SER A 401 -14.35 -5.93 -8.16
CA SER A 401 -14.34 -6.11 -6.71
C SER A 401 -15.07 -7.37 -6.24
N ASP A 402 -15.37 -8.31 -7.13
CA ASP A 402 -16.10 -9.56 -6.84
C ASP A 402 -15.20 -10.61 -6.16
N PRO A 403 -15.35 -10.88 -4.84
CA PRO A 403 -14.49 -11.82 -4.14
C PRO A 403 -14.52 -13.25 -4.72
N ASP A 404 -15.63 -13.68 -5.32
CA ASP A 404 -15.73 -15.01 -5.91
C ASP A 404 -14.88 -15.15 -7.17
N ALA A 405 -14.88 -14.13 -8.04
CA ALA A 405 -14.01 -14.10 -9.20
C ALA A 405 -12.53 -14.04 -8.80
N TRP A 406 -12.18 -13.26 -7.77
CA TRP A 406 -10.84 -13.22 -7.21
C TRP A 406 -10.39 -14.58 -6.66
N TRP A 407 -11.27 -15.30 -5.96
CA TRP A 407 -10.99 -16.66 -5.49
C TRP A 407 -10.76 -17.63 -6.66
N ARG A 408 -11.61 -17.59 -7.70
CA ARG A 408 -11.45 -18.44 -8.90
C ARG A 408 -10.12 -18.22 -9.62
N VAL A 409 -9.66 -16.97 -9.72
CA VAL A 409 -8.31 -16.67 -10.23
C VAL A 409 -7.26 -17.33 -9.35
N ALA A 410 -7.29 -17.07 -8.05
CA ALA A 410 -6.27 -17.54 -7.12
C ALA A 410 -6.17 -19.08 -7.07
N SER A 411 -7.29 -19.77 -7.12
CA SER A 411 -7.35 -21.24 -7.12
C SER A 411 -6.91 -21.85 -8.46
N THR A 412 -7.03 -21.10 -9.56
CA THR A 412 -6.69 -21.58 -10.92
C THR A 412 -5.23 -21.30 -11.28
N LEU A 413 -4.64 -20.25 -10.72
CA LEU A 413 -3.25 -19.85 -10.96
C LEU A 413 -2.21 -20.98 -10.86
N PRO A 414 -2.27 -21.90 -9.88
CA PRO A 414 -1.32 -23.00 -9.79
C PRO A 414 -1.19 -23.76 -11.11
N ASP A 415 -2.31 -24.13 -11.72
CA ASP A 415 -2.33 -25.07 -12.85
C ASP A 415 -2.56 -24.40 -14.21
N PHE A 416 -2.65 -23.06 -14.24
CA PHE A 416 -2.89 -22.32 -15.47
C PHE A 416 -1.59 -22.02 -16.23
N ALA A 417 -1.43 -22.64 -17.39
CA ALA A 417 -0.22 -22.52 -18.22
C ALA A 417 -0.18 -21.25 -19.10
N GLY A 418 -1.29 -20.52 -19.25
CA GLY A 418 -1.36 -19.33 -20.12
C GLY A 418 -0.99 -18.02 -19.41
N THR A 419 -1.19 -16.89 -20.10
CA THR A 419 -0.92 -15.55 -19.56
C THR A 419 -2.04 -15.03 -18.65
N LEU A 420 -1.75 -14.02 -17.84
CA LEU A 420 -2.75 -13.42 -16.94
C LEU A 420 -4.03 -12.93 -17.67
N PRO A 421 -3.95 -12.21 -18.82
CA PRO A 421 -5.14 -11.88 -19.60
C PRO A 421 -6.01 -13.09 -19.98
N HIS A 422 -5.42 -14.20 -20.40
CA HIS A 422 -6.17 -15.41 -20.75
C HIS A 422 -6.86 -16.04 -19.54
N LEU A 423 -6.20 -16.04 -18.38
CA LEU A 423 -6.81 -16.51 -17.13
C LEU A 423 -8.05 -15.68 -16.78
N LEU A 424 -7.91 -14.35 -16.84
CA LEU A 424 -8.98 -13.42 -16.50
C LEU A 424 -10.17 -13.51 -17.47
N LEU A 425 -9.89 -13.67 -18.77
CA LEU A 425 -10.93 -13.93 -19.77
C LEU A 425 -11.70 -15.21 -19.45
N ARG A 426 -11.01 -16.31 -19.18
CA ARG A 426 -11.64 -17.60 -18.85
C ARG A 426 -12.52 -17.53 -17.59
N VAL A 427 -12.05 -16.82 -16.56
CA VAL A 427 -12.79 -16.62 -15.30
C VAL A 427 -14.05 -15.77 -15.51
N THR A 428 -14.03 -14.82 -16.43
CA THR A 428 -15.17 -13.93 -16.73
C THR A 428 -16.18 -14.54 -17.68
N GLU A 429 -15.74 -15.36 -18.64
CA GLU A 429 -16.61 -16.07 -19.59
C GLU A 429 -17.22 -17.37 -19.02
N GLY A 430 -16.82 -17.79 -17.81
CA GLY A 430 -17.36 -19.00 -17.16
C GLY A 430 -16.82 -20.32 -17.73
N GLY A 431 -15.69 -20.30 -18.44
CA GLY A 431 -15.10 -21.50 -19.06
C GLY A 431 -14.55 -22.48 -18.02
N SER A 432 -14.92 -23.77 -18.14
CA SER A 432 -14.37 -24.88 -17.33
C SER A 432 -12.84 -24.85 -17.32
N VAL A 433 -12.20 -25.04 -16.16
CA VAL A 433 -10.73 -24.93 -15.92
C VAL A 433 -9.96 -26.19 -16.38
N SER A 434 -10.65 -27.31 -16.62
CA SER A 434 -10.02 -28.55 -17.08
C SER A 434 -9.86 -28.53 -18.60
N GLY A 435 -8.71 -28.07 -19.09
CA GLY A 435 -8.28 -28.33 -20.46
C GLY A 435 -7.82 -29.78 -20.68
N ARG A 436 -8.49 -30.76 -20.07
CA ARG A 436 -8.30 -32.18 -20.39
C ARG A 436 -9.58 -32.67 -21.09
N PRO A 437 -9.49 -33.35 -22.25
CA PRO A 437 -10.61 -34.10 -22.79
C PRO A 437 -11.11 -35.15 -21.79
#